data_AF-A0A538AQ63-F1
#
_entry.id   AF-A0A538AQ63-F1
#
_cell.length_a   1.000
_cell.length_b   1.000
_cell.length_c   1.000
_cell.angle_alpha   90.00
_cell.angle_beta   90.00
_cell.angle_gamma   90.00
#
_symmetry.space_group_name_H-M   'P 1'
#
loop_
_entity.id
_entity.type
_entity.pdbx_description
1 polymer ?
#
loop_
_entity_poly.entity_id
_entity_poly.type
_entity_poly.pdbx_seq_one_letter_code
_entity_poly.pdbx_strand_id
1 'polypeptide(L)'
;MSGRPGGTEMELALLEEAMRSSDPVRRRGAIDRAPNHPAAERLLLAALGDPAGEVRRAAVRALARRGGVAASRAIATVSGHDPSPAVRAEAVTALAQLLRRHQPER
;
A
#
# COMPACT_ATOMS: atom_id res chain seq x y z
N MET A 1 13.16 -26.35 19.32
CA MET A 1 13.31 -24.87 19.34
C MET A 1 12.41 -24.29 18.25
N SER A 2 11.17 -23.96 18.59
CA SER A 2 10.26 -23.20 17.72
C SER A 2 9.58 -22.16 18.59
N GLY A 3 10.18 -20.97 18.69
CA GLY A 3 9.49 -19.81 19.24
C GLY A 3 8.39 -19.46 18.25
N ARG A 4 7.13 -19.39 18.71
CA ARG A 4 6.05 -18.84 17.90
C ARG A 4 6.47 -17.43 17.45
N PRO A 5 6.43 -17.10 16.16
CA PRO A 5 6.75 -15.75 15.71
C PRO A 5 5.83 -14.76 16.42
N GLY A 6 6.37 -13.58 16.75
CA GLY A 6 5.59 -12.50 17.36
C GLY A 6 4.42 -12.09 16.45
N GLY A 7 3.41 -11.40 16.99
CA GLY A 7 2.22 -11.00 16.24
C GLY A 7 2.55 -10.29 14.91
N THR A 8 3.45 -9.32 14.95
CA THR A 8 3.91 -8.57 13.76
C THR A 8 4.67 -9.43 12.75
N GLU A 9 5.51 -10.37 13.20
CA GLU A 9 6.25 -11.27 12.31
C GLU A 9 5.30 -12.23 11.58
N MET A 10 4.28 -12.73 12.28
CA MET A 10 3.23 -13.54 11.68
C MET A 10 2.43 -12.72 10.65
N GLU A 11 2.04 -11.48 10.98
CA GLU A 11 1.32 -10.60 10.06
C GLU A 11 2.15 -10.28 8.80
N LEU A 12 3.45 -10.08 8.95
CA LEU A 12 4.37 -9.88 7.82
C LEU A 12 4.49 -11.13 6.95
N ALA A 13 4.67 -12.31 7.56
CA ALA A 13 4.73 -13.57 6.83
C ALA A 13 3.43 -13.84 6.05
N LEU A 14 2.27 -13.56 6.66
CA LEU A 14 0.96 -13.68 6.00
C LEU A 14 0.80 -12.70 4.84
N LEU A 15 1.27 -11.46 5.00
CA LEU A 15 1.29 -10.48 3.92
C LEU A 15 2.17 -10.95 2.76
N GLU A 16 3.40 -11.37 3.02
CA GLU A 16 4.31 -11.87 2.00
C GLU A 16 3.73 -13.06 1.25
N GLU A 17 3.18 -14.02 1.98
CA GLU A 17 2.58 -15.21 1.37
C GLU A 17 1.36 -14.86 0.53
N ALA A 18 0.48 -14.01 1.03
CA ALA A 18 -0.70 -13.59 0.29
C ALA A 18 -0.33 -12.81 -0.98
N MET A 19 0.75 -12.02 -0.98
CA MET A 19 1.23 -11.30 -2.16
C MET A 19 1.74 -12.22 -3.28
N ARG A 20 2.06 -13.50 -2.99
CA ARG A 20 2.42 -14.52 -4.00
C ARG A 20 1.21 -15.21 -4.64
N SER A 21 0.01 -14.94 -4.13
CA SER A 21 -1.24 -15.53 -4.65
C SER A 21 -1.52 -15.07 -6.08
N SER A 22 -1.98 -15.98 -6.94
CA SER A 22 -2.55 -15.64 -8.25
C SER A 22 -3.87 -14.87 -8.14
N ASP A 23 -4.65 -15.11 -7.08
CA ASP A 23 -5.90 -14.42 -6.80
C ASP A 23 -5.66 -12.96 -6.35
N PRO A 24 -6.09 -11.94 -7.13
CA PRO A 24 -5.94 -10.54 -6.76
C PRO A 24 -6.77 -10.15 -5.53
N VAL A 25 -7.87 -10.83 -5.23
CA VAL A 25 -8.69 -10.54 -4.04
C VAL A 25 -7.91 -10.87 -2.77
N ARG A 26 -7.18 -11.98 -2.77
CA ARG A 26 -6.27 -12.36 -1.68
C ARG A 26 -5.13 -11.35 -1.51
N ARG A 27 -4.48 -10.91 -2.62
CA ARG A 27 -3.42 -9.88 -2.57
C ARG A 27 -3.94 -8.56 -2.01
N ARG A 28 -5.07 -8.07 -2.53
CA ARG A 28 -5.76 -6.86 -2.04
C ARG A 28 -6.09 -6.96 -0.55
N GLY A 29 -6.68 -8.08 -0.13
CA GLY A 29 -7.06 -8.30 1.27
C GLY A 29 -5.89 -8.30 2.23
N ALA A 30 -4.70 -8.73 1.78
CA ALA A 30 -3.47 -8.66 2.55
C ALA A 30 -2.95 -7.23 2.66
N ILE A 31 -2.95 -6.47 1.56
CA ILE A 31 -2.58 -5.06 1.54
C ILE A 31 -3.43 -4.23 2.51
N ASP A 32 -4.74 -4.47 2.53
CA ASP A 32 -5.66 -3.76 3.43
C ASP A 32 -5.34 -3.98 4.92
N ARG A 33 -4.75 -5.14 5.26
CA ARG A 33 -4.36 -5.53 6.63
C ARG A 33 -2.87 -5.38 6.93
N ALA A 34 -2.09 -4.81 6.01
CA ALA A 34 -0.64 -4.74 6.14
C ALA A 34 -0.23 -3.99 7.43
N PRO A 35 0.60 -4.60 8.31
CA PRO A 35 0.95 -4.02 9.60
C PRO A 35 1.83 -2.78 9.43
N ASN A 36 1.74 -1.80 10.33
CA ASN A 36 2.57 -0.60 10.26
C ASN A 36 4.05 -0.91 10.57
N HIS A 37 4.75 -1.40 9.56
CA HIS A 37 6.11 -1.90 9.64
C HIS A 37 6.89 -1.55 8.36
N PRO A 38 8.21 -1.25 8.44
CA PRO A 38 9.02 -0.91 7.25
C PRO A 38 9.03 -2.01 6.18
N ALA A 39 9.08 -3.29 6.58
CA ALA A 39 9.02 -4.40 5.62
C ALA A 39 7.67 -4.43 4.86
N ALA A 40 6.57 -4.16 5.54
CA ALA A 40 5.26 -4.05 4.90
C ALA A 40 5.22 -2.85 3.95
N GLU A 41 5.83 -1.71 4.30
CA GLU A 41 5.92 -0.55 3.40
C GLU A 41 6.60 -0.90 2.06
N ARG A 42 7.68 -1.68 2.09
CA ARG A 42 8.37 -2.15 0.87
C ARG A 42 7.45 -3.03 0.01
N LEU A 43 6.67 -3.92 0.63
CA LEU A 43 5.70 -4.75 -0.08
C LEU A 43 4.55 -3.92 -0.68
N LEU A 44 4.09 -2.89 0.03
CA LEU A 44 3.07 -1.97 -0.46
C LEU A 44 3.57 -1.13 -1.65
N LEU A 45 4.82 -0.67 -1.61
CA LEU A 45 5.45 0.01 -2.75
C LEU A 45 5.55 -0.91 -3.98
N ALA A 46 5.93 -2.18 -3.78
CA ALA A 46 5.97 -3.17 -4.86
C ALA A 46 4.57 -3.43 -5.45
N ALA A 47 3.53 -3.44 -4.61
CA ALA A 47 2.14 -3.67 -5.03
C ALA A 47 1.58 -2.55 -5.93
N LEU A 48 2.24 -1.40 -6.05
CA LEU A 48 1.90 -0.38 -7.07
C LEU A 48 2.21 -0.84 -8.50
N GLY A 49 3.01 -1.90 -8.68
CA GLY A 49 3.27 -2.53 -9.99
C GLY A 49 2.38 -3.74 -10.27
N ASP A 50 1.40 -4.04 -9.42
CA ASP A 50 0.58 -5.24 -9.57
C ASP A 50 -0.23 -5.21 -10.89
N PRO A 51 -0.36 -6.34 -11.62
CA PRO A 51 -1.16 -6.38 -12.85
C PRO A 51 -2.62 -5.99 -12.62
N ALA A 52 -3.19 -6.30 -11.45
CA ALA A 52 -4.57 -6.03 -11.11
C ALA A 52 -4.75 -4.61 -10.55
N GLY A 53 -5.64 -3.82 -11.19
CA GLY A 53 -5.85 -2.42 -10.84
C GLY A 53 -6.39 -2.23 -9.42
N GLU A 54 -7.21 -3.15 -8.93
CA GLU A 54 -7.75 -3.13 -7.57
C GLU A 54 -6.67 -3.33 -6.49
N VAL A 55 -5.62 -4.08 -6.80
CA VAL A 55 -4.46 -4.28 -5.91
C VAL A 55 -3.62 -3.01 -5.86
N ARG A 56 -3.29 -2.42 -7.03
CA ARG A 56 -2.61 -1.11 -7.11
C ARG A 56 -3.37 -0.03 -6.36
N ARG A 57 -4.69 0.02 -6.53
CA ARG A 57 -5.58 0.96 -5.83
C ARG A 57 -5.54 0.77 -4.30
N ALA A 58 -5.52 -0.48 -3.83
CA ALA A 58 -5.39 -0.77 -2.40
C ALA A 58 -4.02 -0.34 -1.86
N ALA A 59 -2.95 -0.55 -2.63
CA ALA A 59 -1.60 -0.13 -2.28
C ALA A 59 -1.50 1.40 -2.13
N VAL A 60 -2.09 2.16 -3.06
CA VAL A 60 -2.22 3.62 -2.95
C VAL A 60 -2.86 4.04 -1.62
N ARG A 61 -4.02 3.45 -1.27
CA ARG A 61 -4.70 3.76 -0.01
C ARG A 61 -3.85 3.41 1.22
N ALA A 62 -3.21 2.25 1.21
CA ALA A 62 -2.39 1.79 2.33
C ALA A 62 -1.16 2.68 2.54
N LEU A 63 -0.49 3.09 1.46
CA LEU A 63 0.63 4.04 1.51
C LEU A 63 0.18 5.43 1.95
N ALA A 64 -0.98 5.91 1.49
CA ALA A 64 -1.53 7.20 1.91
C ALA A 64 -1.85 7.23 3.41
N ARG A 65 -2.32 6.12 3.99
CA ARG A 65 -2.54 6.02 5.44
C ARG A 65 -1.26 6.18 6.23
N ARG A 66 -0.15 5.61 5.74
CA ARG A 66 1.18 5.68 6.38
C ARG A 66 1.86 7.03 6.18
N GLY A 67 1.70 7.62 5.01
CA GLY A 67 2.40 8.84 4.63
C GLY A 67 3.91 8.65 4.49
N GLY A 68 4.65 9.73 4.65
CA GLY A 68 6.10 9.76 4.42
C GLY A 68 6.49 10.10 2.99
N VAL A 69 7.73 10.56 2.82
CA VAL A 69 8.24 11.07 1.54
C VAL A 69 8.22 10.02 0.44
N ALA A 70 8.55 8.77 0.77
CA ALA A 70 8.56 7.66 -0.19
C ALA A 70 7.16 7.35 -0.72
N ALA A 71 6.17 7.21 0.18
CA ALA A 71 4.76 7.02 -0.18
C ALA A 71 4.24 8.18 -1.05
N SER A 72 4.49 9.43 -0.65
CA SER A 72 4.05 10.61 -1.41
C SER A 72 4.60 10.64 -2.83
N ARG A 73 5.90 10.35 -3.01
CA ARG A 73 6.54 10.29 -4.35
C ARG A 73 5.97 9.17 -5.21
N ALA A 74 5.78 7.99 -4.62
CA ALA A 74 5.23 6.85 -5.33
C ALA A 74 3.79 7.12 -5.79
N ILE A 75 2.94 7.66 -4.90
CA ILE A 75 1.56 8.01 -5.22
C ILE A 75 1.49 9.12 -6.29
N ALA A 76 2.39 10.11 -6.25
CA ALA A 76 2.48 11.15 -7.30
C ALA A 76 2.83 10.57 -8.68
N THR A 77 3.68 9.53 -8.72
CA THR A 77 3.99 8.83 -9.96
C THR A 77 2.74 8.11 -10.49
N VAL A 78 2.03 7.39 -9.62
CA VAL A 78 0.79 6.66 -9.95
C VAL A 78 -0.29 7.60 -10.48
N SER A 79 -0.47 8.79 -9.90
CA SER A 79 -1.49 9.74 -10.36
C SER A 79 -1.28 10.21 -11.81
N GLY A 80 -0.03 10.24 -12.28
CA GLY A 80 0.30 10.65 -13.65
C GLY A 80 0.30 9.50 -14.67
N HIS A 81 0.65 8.29 -14.25
CA HIS A 81 1.11 7.26 -15.19
C HIS A 81 0.37 5.91 -15.07
N ASP A 82 -0.49 5.70 -14.06
CA ASP A 82 -1.20 4.42 -13.97
C ASP A 82 -2.14 4.24 -15.17
N PRO A 83 -2.16 3.06 -15.81
CA PRO A 83 -3.03 2.82 -16.96
C PRO A 83 -4.51 2.93 -16.60
N SER A 84 -4.90 2.64 -15.36
CA SER A 84 -6.29 2.69 -14.92
C SER A 84 -6.69 4.10 -14.46
N PRO A 85 -7.71 4.72 -15.08
CA PRO A 85 -8.24 6.01 -14.62
C PRO A 85 -8.71 5.99 -13.16
N ALA A 86 -9.27 4.86 -12.71
CA ALA A 86 -9.73 4.70 -11.33
C ALA A 86 -8.57 4.71 -10.33
N VAL A 87 -7.42 4.15 -10.70
CA VAL A 87 -6.22 4.17 -9.85
C VAL A 87 -5.61 5.57 -9.83
N ARG A 88 -5.57 6.26 -10.97
CA ARG A 88 -5.12 7.67 -11.03
C ARG A 88 -5.98 8.57 -10.13
N ALA A 89 -7.31 8.43 -10.18
CA ALA A 89 -8.22 9.21 -9.35
C ALA A 89 -8.03 8.94 -7.84
N GLU A 90 -7.82 7.67 -7.46
CA GLU A 90 -7.48 7.31 -6.08
C GLU A 90 -6.15 7.95 -5.64
N ALA A 91 -5.13 7.94 -6.50
CA ALA A 91 -3.84 8.53 -6.20
C ALA A 91 -3.93 10.05 -6.00
N VAL A 92 -4.69 10.77 -6.82
CA VAL A 92 -4.96 12.20 -6.62
C VAL A 92 -5.64 12.44 -5.27
N THR A 93 -6.65 11.63 -4.94
CA THR A 93 -7.36 11.71 -3.65
C THR A 93 -6.41 11.47 -2.47
N ALA A 94 -5.54 10.47 -2.59
CA ALA A 94 -4.53 10.15 -1.59
C ALA A 94 -3.53 11.30 -1.37
N LEU A 95 -3.04 11.95 -2.44
CA LEU A 95 -2.15 13.11 -2.32
C LEU A 95 -2.84 14.28 -1.62
N ALA A 96 -4.10 14.56 -1.97
CA ALA A 96 -4.89 15.60 -1.30
C ALA A 96 -5.07 15.31 0.21
N GLN A 97 -5.22 14.04 0.60
CA GLN A 97 -5.24 13.66 2.02
C GLN A 97 -3.88 13.89 2.69
N LEU A 98 -2.78 13.50 2.05
CA LEU A 98 -1.43 13.68 2.59
C LEU A 98 -1.07 15.16 2.77
N LEU A 99 -1.41 16.01 1.80
CA LEU A 99 -1.21 17.45 1.88
C LEU A 99 -1.96 18.07 3.06
N ARG A 100 -3.24 17.70 3.24
CA ARG A 100 -4.03 18.17 4.40
C ARG A 100 -3.43 17.76 5.73
N ARG A 101 -2.87 16.55 5.84
CA ARG A 101 -2.18 16.09 7.06
C ARG A 101 -0.87 16.82 7.34
N HIS A 102 -0.19 17.32 6.31
CA HIS A 102 1.08 18.05 6.45
C HIS A 102 0.89 19.54 6.70
N GLN A 103 -0.30 20.08 6.45
CA GLN A 103 -0.62 21.45 6.84
C GLN A 103 -1.01 21.45 8.32
N PRO A 104 -0.24 22.07 9.22
CA PRO A 104 -0.77 22.40 10.53
C PRO A 104 -1.94 23.35 10.32
N GLU A 105 -3.08 23.04 10.94
CA GLU A 105 -4.22 23.96 10.96
C GLU A 105 -3.72 25.32 11.47
N ARG A 106 -3.98 26.37 10.68
CA ARG A 106 -3.54 27.72 10.99
C ARG A 106 -4.30 28.31 12.17
#